data_AF-A0A1V6GB92-F1
#
_entry.id   AF-A0A1V6GB92-F1
#
_cell.length_a   1.000
_cell.length_b   1.000
_cell.length_c   1.000
_cell.angle_alpha   90.00
_cell.angle_beta   90.00
_cell.angle_gamma   90.00
#
_symmetry.space_group_name_H-M   'P 1'
#
loop_
_entity.id
_entity.type
_entity.pdbx_description
1 polymer ?
#
loop_
_entity_poly.entity_id
_entity_poly.type
_entity_poly.pdbx_seq_one_letter_code
_entity_poly.pdbx_strand_id
1 'polypeptide(L)'
;MGFKEIGKKIQQAREDKGLTQVELAQALGITQAGLSNYELGKRRLYLHQIEQIARTLGKDLEYFIGAENAGSAGTSTPARDRVIRRITNMEGDELKDLEDYLDFLAWRRHHG
;
A
#
# COMPACT_ATOMS: atom_id res chain seq x y z
N MET A 1 10.17 5.73 -1.35
CA MET A 1 9.48 5.55 -0.06
C MET A 1 10.51 5.50 1.05
N GLY A 2 10.45 6.44 2.00
CA GLY A 2 11.42 6.57 3.08
C GLY A 2 11.03 5.77 4.31
N PHE A 3 12.01 5.35 5.13
CA PHE A 3 11.77 4.64 6.40
C PHE A 3 10.82 5.41 7.35
N LYS A 4 10.76 6.73 7.22
CA LYS A 4 9.86 7.61 7.98
C LYS A 4 8.38 7.38 7.64
N GLU A 5 8.05 7.07 6.39
CA GLU A 5 6.66 6.81 5.97
C GLU A 5 6.17 5.46 6.51
N ILE A 6 7.02 4.43 6.40
CA ILE A 6 6.76 3.11 6.97
C ILE A 6 6.60 3.20 8.49
N GLY A 7 7.49 3.94 9.17
CA GLY A 7 7.39 4.19 10.60
C GLY A 7 6.06 4.79 11.04
N LYS A 8 5.56 5.80 10.32
CA LYS A 8 4.23 6.39 10.57
C LYS A 8 3.09 5.38 10.38
N LYS A 9 3.16 4.53 9.35
CA LYS A 9 2.15 3.48 9.13
C LYS A 9 2.16 2.44 10.25
N ILE A 10 3.34 2.08 10.78
CA ILE A 10 3.46 1.22 11.96
C ILE A 10 2.80 1.85 13.17
N GLN A 11 3.11 3.13 13.43
CA GLN A 11 2.50 3.89 14.51
C GLN A 11 0.97 3.90 14.40
N GLN A 12 0.44 4.23 13.23
CA GLN A 12 -1.01 4.28 12.98
C GLN A 12 -1.66 2.91 13.21
N ALA A 13 -1.13 1.85 12.61
CA ALA A 13 -1.69 0.50 12.76
C ALA A 13 -1.60 -0.02 14.21
N ARG A 14 -0.59 0.41 14.98
CA ARG A 14 -0.48 0.14 16.41
C ARG A 14 -1.61 0.83 17.19
N GLU A 15 -1.83 2.11 16.92
CA GLU A 15 -2.85 2.93 17.58
C GLU A 15 -4.27 2.49 17.23
N ASP A 16 -4.53 2.09 15.98
CA ASP A 16 -5.81 1.51 15.55
C ASP A 16 -6.16 0.23 16.32
N LYS A 17 -5.15 -0.54 16.74
CA LYS A 17 -5.32 -1.73 17.59
C LYS A 17 -5.39 -1.41 19.09
N GLY A 18 -5.26 -0.15 19.48
CA GLY A 18 -5.25 0.27 20.89
C GLY A 18 -3.99 -0.16 21.65
N LEU A 19 -2.90 -0.49 20.96
CA LEU A 19 -1.67 -0.95 21.60
C LEU A 19 -0.76 0.21 21.97
N THR A 20 -0.13 0.12 23.13
CA THR A 20 1.01 0.95 23.51
C THR A 20 2.28 0.50 22.80
N GLN A 21 3.29 1.37 22.75
CA GLN A 21 4.60 0.98 22.20
C GLN A 21 5.26 -0.16 23.01
N VAL A 22 5.00 -0.26 24.31
CA VAL A 22 5.55 -1.34 25.15
C VAL A 22 4.95 -2.68 24.75
N GLU A 23 3.63 -2.74 24.56
CA GLU A 23 2.92 -3.98 24.21
C GLU A 23 3.33 -4.48 22.81
N LEU A 24 3.39 -3.58 21.82
CA LEU A 24 3.84 -3.98 20.48
C LEU A 24 5.31 -4.41 20.49
N ALA A 25 6.17 -3.70 21.24
CA ALA A 25 7.58 -4.07 21.35
C ALA A 25 7.76 -5.46 21.98
N GLN A 26 6.99 -5.77 23.04
CA GLN A 26 6.96 -7.10 23.65
C GLN A 26 6.51 -8.17 22.66
N ALA A 27 5.44 -7.94 21.90
CA ALA A 27 4.95 -8.88 20.89
C ALA A 27 5.95 -9.13 19.75
N LEU A 28 6.82 -8.16 19.47
CA LEU A 28 7.87 -8.25 18.44
C LEU A 28 9.21 -8.78 18.98
N GLY A 29 9.36 -8.94 20.30
CA GLY A 29 10.63 -9.32 20.93
C GLY A 29 11.72 -8.23 20.82
N ILE A 30 11.33 -6.96 20.79
CA ILE A 30 12.24 -5.80 20.72
C ILE A 30 12.06 -4.88 21.91
N THR A 31 12.96 -3.90 22.07
CA THR A 31 12.82 -2.86 23.10
C THR A 31 11.82 -1.79 22.67
N GLN A 32 11.16 -1.13 23.64
CA GLN A 32 10.26 0.00 23.36
C GLN A 32 11.01 1.14 22.64
N ALA A 33 12.26 1.42 23.03
CA ALA A 33 13.10 2.39 22.31
C ALA A 33 13.42 1.94 20.87
N GLY A 34 13.55 0.63 20.64
CA GLY A 34 13.69 0.04 19.31
C GLY A 34 12.46 0.31 18.45
N LEU A 35 11.26 0.07 18.98
CA LEU A 35 10.02 0.37 18.29
C LEU A 35 9.85 1.87 18.03
N SER A 36 10.14 2.72 19.02
CA SER A 36 10.10 4.18 18.85
C SER A 36 11.01 4.65 17.72
N ASN A 37 12.21 4.08 17.61
CA ASN A 37 13.12 4.38 16.50
C ASN A 37 12.61 3.89 15.14
N TYR A 38 11.84 2.80 15.10
CA TYR A 38 11.15 2.36 13.89
C TYR A 38 10.03 3.32 13.51
N GLU A 39 9.15 3.68 14.45
CA GLU A 39 8.03 4.58 14.21
C GLU A 39 8.49 5.98 13.76
N LEU A 40 9.58 6.48 14.33
CA LEU A 40 10.19 7.76 13.94
C LEU A 40 11.01 7.69 12.65
N GLY A 41 11.21 6.50 12.07
CA GLY A 41 12.06 6.29 10.89
C GLY A 41 13.55 6.55 11.12
N LYS A 42 13.99 6.57 12.39
CA LYS A 42 15.40 6.78 12.78
C LYS A 42 16.26 5.54 12.56
N ARG A 43 15.64 4.36 12.51
CA ARG A 43 16.31 3.09 12.27
C ARG A 43 15.75 2.43 11.01
N ARG A 44 16.66 1.94 10.16
CA ARG A 44 16.31 1.16 8.96
C ARG A 44 15.55 -0.11 9.37
N LEU A 45 14.45 -0.36 8.66
CA LEU A 45 13.66 -1.59 8.73
C LEU A 45 13.99 -2.46 7.53
N TYR A 46 14.24 -3.75 7.77
CA TYR A 46 14.36 -4.76 6.73
C TYR A 46 13.01 -5.42 6.46
N LEU A 47 12.84 -6.01 5.27
CA LEU A 47 11.58 -6.61 4.82
C LEU A 47 11.01 -7.62 5.83
N HIS A 48 11.83 -8.54 6.34
CA HIS A 48 11.42 -9.54 7.33
C HIS A 48 10.85 -8.92 8.62
N GLN A 49 11.33 -7.73 9.01
CA GLN A 49 10.83 -7.02 10.19
C GLN A 49 9.46 -6.39 9.90
N ILE A 50 9.30 -5.84 8.70
CA ILE A 50 8.02 -5.27 8.26
C ILE A 50 6.97 -6.38 8.16
N GLU A 51 7.32 -7.55 7.64
CA GLU A 51 6.43 -8.72 7.62
C GLU A 51 6.02 -9.19 9.01
N GLN A 52 6.97 -9.23 9.96
CA GLN A 52 6.66 -9.59 11.34
C GLN A 52 5.69 -8.58 11.96
N ILE A 53 5.94 -7.27 11.75
CA ILE A 53 5.07 -6.20 12.21
C ILE A 53 3.69 -6.31 11.57
N ALA A 54 3.61 -6.59 10.27
CA ALA A 54 2.36 -6.75 9.54
C ALA A 54 1.51 -7.89 10.13
N ARG A 55 2.12 -9.06 10.36
CA ARG A 55 1.45 -10.19 11.02
C ARG A 55 0.96 -9.84 12.42
N THR A 56 1.80 -9.22 13.25
CA THR A 56 1.42 -8.82 14.63
C THR A 56 0.29 -7.78 14.63
N LEU A 57 0.32 -6.84 13.68
CA LEU A 57 -0.69 -5.79 13.54
C LEU A 57 -1.91 -6.22 12.71
N GLY A 58 -1.95 -7.44 12.17
CA GLY A 58 -3.06 -7.94 11.36
C GLY A 58 -3.33 -7.07 10.12
N LYS A 59 -2.26 -6.60 9.48
CA LYS A 59 -2.30 -5.80 8.26
C LYS A 59 -1.53 -6.55 7.17
N ASP A 60 -1.90 -6.32 5.91
CA ASP A 60 -1.13 -6.82 4.77
C ASP A 60 0.20 -6.08 4.64
N LEU A 61 1.21 -6.74 4.05
CA LEU A 61 2.53 -6.14 3.86
C LEU A 61 2.44 -4.86 3.02
N GLU A 62 1.57 -4.88 2.01
CA GLU A 62 1.22 -3.79 1.09
C GLU A 62 0.73 -2.54 1.82
N TYR A 63 0.10 -2.68 2.99
CA TYR A 63 -0.27 -1.53 3.81
C TYR A 63 0.98 -0.70 4.13
N PHE A 64 2.10 -1.34 4.47
CA PHE A 64 3.34 -0.67 4.88
C PHE A 64 4.22 -0.27 3.70
N ILE A 65 4.45 -1.19 2.75
CA ILE A 65 5.40 -1.01 1.64
C ILE A 65 4.77 -0.48 0.37
N GLY A 66 3.44 -0.57 0.25
CA GLY A 66 2.72 -0.09 -0.90
C GLY A 66 3.01 1.38 -1.08
N ALA A 67 3.48 1.74 -2.28
CA ALA A 67 3.58 3.12 -2.70
C ALA A 67 2.25 3.79 -2.34
N GLU A 68 2.30 5.04 -1.87
CA GLU A 68 1.15 5.90 -2.01
C GLU A 68 0.92 6.07 -3.52
N ASN A 69 0.29 5.07 -4.13
CA ASN A 69 -0.54 5.30 -5.28
C ASN A 69 -1.54 6.33 -4.79
N ALA A 70 -1.31 7.58 -5.20
CA ALA A 70 -2.28 8.65 -5.17
C ALA A 70 -3.52 8.20 -5.97
N GLY A 71 -4.33 7.31 -5.37
CA GLY A 71 -5.56 6.78 -5.96
C GLY A 71 -5.80 5.28 -5.77
N SER A 72 -5.88 4.77 -4.53
CA SER A 72 -6.64 3.51 -4.29
C SER A 72 -7.19 3.33 -2.87
N ALA A 73 -7.62 4.41 -2.22
CA ALA A 73 -8.58 4.32 -1.11
C ALA A 73 -9.39 5.63 -1.04
N GLY A 74 -10.47 5.69 -1.83
CA GLY A 74 -11.45 6.79 -1.79
C GLY A 74 -11.88 7.26 -3.18
N THR A 75 -12.96 6.67 -3.69
CA THR A 75 -13.63 6.94 -4.98
C THR A 75 -12.88 6.53 -6.25
N SER A 76 -12.97 5.24 -6.62
CA SER A 76 -13.19 4.98 -8.04
C SER A 76 -14.43 5.78 -8.44
N THR A 77 -14.29 6.66 -9.44
CA THR A 77 -15.49 7.33 -9.96
C THR A 77 -16.44 6.26 -10.49
N PRO A 78 -17.77 6.46 -10.43
CA PRO A 78 -18.72 5.50 -11.02
C PRO A 78 -18.39 5.18 -12.49
N ALA A 79 -17.70 6.07 -13.19
CA ALA A 79 -17.19 5.83 -14.53
C ALA A 79 -16.07 4.77 -14.58
N ARG A 80 -15.10 4.82 -13.67
CA ARG A 80 -14.00 3.83 -13.62
C ARG A 80 -14.53 2.44 -13.27
N ASP A 81 -15.42 2.34 -12.30
CA ASP A 81 -15.99 1.04 -11.89
C ASP A 81 -16.81 0.39 -13.02
N ARG A 82 -17.54 1.20 -13.80
CA ARG A 82 -18.26 0.70 -14.98
C ARG A 82 -17.33 0.15 -16.04
N VAL A 83 -16.16 0.78 -16.24
CA VAL A 83 -15.16 0.31 -17.22
C VAL A 83 -14.53 -1.00 -16.74
N ILE A 84 -14.11 -1.07 -15.47
CA ILE A 84 -13.50 -2.28 -14.90
C ILE A 84 -14.44 -3.49 -15.02
N ARG A 85 -15.73 -3.33 -14.69
CA ARG A 85 -16.72 -4.43 -14.81
C ARG A 85 -16.93 -4.92 -16.23
N ARG A 86 -16.72 -4.06 -17.23
CA ARG A 86 -16.84 -4.45 -18.64
C ARG A 86 -15.62 -5.24 -19.08
N ILE A 87 -14.42 -4.79 -18.68
CA ILE A 87 -13.16 -5.48 -18.97
C ILE A 87 -13.16 -6.90 -18.40
N THR A 88 -13.65 -7.09 -17.17
CA THR A 88 -13.70 -8.42 -16.53
C THR A 88 -14.64 -9.42 -17.23
N ASN A 89 -15.53 -8.94 -18.08
CA ASN A 89 -16.52 -9.76 -18.80
C ASN A 89 -16.22 -9.85 -20.30
N MET A 90 -15.05 -9.40 -20.77
CA MET A 90 -14.64 -9.52 -22.17
C MET A 90 -14.12 -10.93 -22.46
N GLU A 91 -14.41 -11.43 -23.66
CA GLU A 91 -13.95 -12.74 -24.14
C GLU A 91 -13.25 -12.61 -25.49
N GLY A 92 -12.34 -13.54 -25.80
CA GLY A 92 -11.61 -13.56 -27.08
C GLY A 92 -10.57 -12.44 -27.20
N ASP A 93 -10.38 -11.95 -28.43
CA ASP A 93 -9.31 -10.99 -28.76
C ASP A 93 -9.67 -9.51 -28.42
N GLU A 94 -10.84 -9.26 -27.83
CA GLU A 94 -11.35 -7.91 -27.51
C GLU A 94 -10.43 -7.12 -26.56
N LEU A 95 -9.69 -7.81 -25.69
CA LEU A 95 -8.72 -7.17 -24.79
C LEU A 95 -7.54 -6.56 -25.55
N LYS A 96 -7.12 -7.20 -26.63
CA LYS A 96 -6.01 -6.72 -27.45
C LYS A 96 -6.39 -5.45 -28.21
N ASP A 97 -7.60 -5.44 -28.79
CA ASP A 97 -8.14 -4.24 -29.46
C ASP A 97 -8.26 -3.06 -28.49
N LEU A 98 -8.61 -3.33 -27.23
CA LEU A 98 -8.67 -2.31 -26.18
C LEU A 98 -7.27 -1.79 -25.82
N GLU A 99 -6.27 -2.66 -25.69
CA GLU A 99 -4.88 -2.27 -25.45
C GLU A 99 -4.37 -1.33 -26.56
N ASP A 100 -4.55 -1.72 -27.83
CA ASP A 100 -4.18 -0.91 -28.98
C ASP A 100 -4.86 0.47 -28.97
N TYR A 101 -6.15 0.51 -28.59
CA TYR A 101 -6.89 1.77 -28.50
C TYR A 101 -6.41 2.66 -27.33
N LEU A 102 -6.08 2.07 -26.18
CA LEU A 102 -5.54 2.81 -25.04
C LEU A 102 -4.16 3.40 -25.35
N ASP A 103 -3.32 2.66 -26.07
CA ASP A 103 -2.03 3.13 -26.56
C ASP A 103 -2.19 4.31 -27.52
N PHE A 104 -3.16 4.23 -28.44
CA PHE A 104 -3.51 5.36 -29.30
C PHE A 104 -3.96 6.60 -28.50
N LEU A 105 -4.80 6.44 -27.48
CA LEU A 105 -5.24 7.54 -26.61
C LEU A 105 -4.09 8.13 -25.78
N ALA A 106 -3.12 7.32 -25.38
CA ALA A 106 -1.91 7.78 -24.71
C ALA A 106 -1.04 8.59 -25.67
N TRP A 107 -0.78 8.08 -26.88
CA TRP A 107 -0.03 8.77 -27.92
C TRP A 107 -0.64 10.13 -28.27
N ARG A 108 -1.97 10.19 -28.50
CA ARG A 108 -2.70 11.42 -28.86
C ARG A 108 -2.58 12.52 -27.79
N ARG A 109 -2.56 12.15 -26.50
CA ARG A 109 -2.41 13.13 -25.41
C ARG A 109 -1.03 13.79 -25.37
N HIS A 110 -0.01 13.10 -25.88
CA HIS A 110 1.37 13.61 -25.90
C HIS A 110 1.75 14.33 -27.20
N HIS A 111 0.97 14.13 -28.27
CA HIS A 111 1.28 14.64 -29.63
C HIS A 111 0.16 15.51 -30.23
N GLY A 112 -0.78 15.97 -29.40
CA GLY A 112 -1.91 16.84 -29.79
C GLY A 112 -1.85 18.20 -29.14
#